data_AF-A0AAV6KQE7-F1
#
_entry.id   AF-A0AAV6KQE7-F1
#
_cell.length_a   1.000
_cell.length_b   1.000
_cell.length_c   1.000
_cell.angle_alpha   90.00
_cell.angle_beta   90.00
_cell.angle_gamma   90.00
#
_symmetry.space_group_name_H-M   'P 1'
#
loop_
_entity.id
_entity.type
_entity.pdbx_description
1 polymer ?
#
loop_
_entity_poly.entity_id
_entity_poly.type
_entity_poly.pdbx_seq_one_letter_code
_entity_poly.pdbx_strand_id
1 'polypeptide(L)'
;MDSSSSSTNLCTEDSKKFCRCGLRAPLKTSKTTTNPGMKFYGCTKYKTKQSCGFFIWLDELLTIQEADRSQRIQDALGLHRDEERQT
;
A
#
# COMPACT_ATOMS: atom_id res chain seq x y z
N MET A 1 -0.81 -33.42 -12.95
CA MET A 1 -0.61 -33.76 -11.54
C MET A 1 0.73 -33.11 -11.16
N ASP A 2 0.83 -31.99 -10.47
CA ASP A 2 -0.06 -31.41 -9.47
C ASP A 2 -0.56 -30.00 -9.86
N SER A 3 -1.81 -29.75 -9.51
CA SER A 3 -2.36 -28.41 -9.37
C SER A 3 -2.04 -27.97 -7.95
N SER A 4 -1.14 -27.00 -7.79
CA SER A 4 -1.11 -26.19 -6.58
C SER A 4 -1.21 -24.73 -6.99
N SER A 5 -2.45 -24.35 -7.33
CA SER A 5 -2.94 -22.99 -7.17
C SER A 5 -2.75 -22.60 -5.70
N SER A 6 -1.58 -22.07 -5.39
CA SER A 6 -1.34 -21.24 -4.23
C SER A 6 -0.69 -19.97 -4.73
N SER A 7 -1.43 -19.24 -5.56
CA SER A 7 -1.31 -17.79 -5.68
C SER A 7 -1.73 -17.19 -4.34
N THR A 8 -0.99 -17.51 -3.28
CA THR A 8 -1.06 -16.74 -2.05
C THR A 8 -0.55 -15.37 -2.43
N ASN A 9 -1.49 -14.45 -2.61
CA ASN A 9 -1.27 -13.02 -2.80
C ASN A 9 -0.55 -12.42 -1.58
N LEU A 10 0.68 -12.85 -1.31
CA LEU A 10 1.58 -12.25 -0.33
C LEU A 10 2.43 -11.14 -0.95
N CYS A 11 2.27 -10.82 -2.25
CA CYS A 11 3.16 -9.90 -2.96
C CYS A 11 2.66 -8.46 -3.08
N THR A 12 1.42 -8.12 -2.72
CA THR A 12 0.88 -6.76 -2.97
C THR A 12 0.39 -6.02 -1.73
N GLU A 13 -0.12 -6.72 -0.72
CA GLU A 13 -0.70 -6.09 0.48
C GLU A 13 0.34 -5.68 1.54
N ASP A 14 1.48 -6.39 1.59
CA ASP A 14 2.55 -6.08 2.54
C ASP A 14 3.62 -5.18 1.93
N SER A 15 3.75 -5.14 0.60
CA SER A 15 4.72 -4.32 -0.13
C SER A 15 4.62 -2.84 0.22
N LYS A 16 3.40 -2.34 0.44
CA LYS A 16 3.15 -0.95 0.85
C LYS A 16 3.61 -0.64 2.29
N LYS A 17 3.97 -1.67 3.07
CA LYS A 17 4.57 -1.55 4.41
C LYS A 17 6.09 -1.72 4.39
N PHE A 18 6.73 -1.75 3.23
CA PHE A 18 8.19 -1.73 3.12
C PHE A 18 8.68 -0.36 2.63
N CYS A 19 9.78 0.10 3.21
CA CYS A 19 10.44 1.30 2.74
C CYS A 19 11.40 1.00 1.58
N ARG A 20 11.91 2.04 0.92
CA ARG A 20 12.88 1.91 -0.20
C ARG A 20 14.22 1.24 0.18
N CYS A 21 14.49 1.02 1.47
CA CYS A 21 15.63 0.20 1.91
C CYS A 21 15.36 -1.31 1.83
N GLY A 22 14.16 -1.75 1.42
CA GLY A 22 13.74 -3.15 1.51
C GLY A 22 13.40 -3.61 2.93
N LEU A 23 13.36 -2.68 3.90
CA LEU A 23 13.04 -2.96 5.30
C LEU A 23 11.57 -2.66 5.58
N ARG A 24 10.92 -3.47 6.42
CA ARG A 24 9.56 -3.21 6.89
C ARG A 24 9.51 -1.86 7.62
N ALA A 25 8.66 -0.97 7.13
CA ALA A 25 8.34 0.31 7.73
C ALA A 25 7.49 0.09 8.99
N PRO A 26 7.92 0.51 10.19
CA PRO A 26 7.08 0.46 11.38
C PRO A 26 5.92 1.46 11.34
N LEU A 27 4.79 1.07 11.91
CA LEU A 27 3.68 1.97 12.22
C LEU A 27 4.07 2.87 13.40
N LYS A 28 3.94 4.17 13.23
CA LYS A 28 4.27 5.19 14.23
C LYS A 28 3.10 6.15 14.38
N THR A 29 3.01 6.78 15.56
CA THR A 29 2.07 7.87 15.83
C THR A 29 2.80 9.20 15.75
N SER A 30 2.26 10.12 14.98
CA SER A 30 2.73 11.50 14.89
C SER A 30 2.53 12.21 16.22
N LYS A 31 3.58 12.91 16.63
CA LYS A 31 3.64 13.75 17.84
C LYS A 31 3.80 15.22 17.50
N THR A 32 3.59 15.60 16.24
CA THR A 32 3.64 17.01 15.82
C THR A 32 2.38 17.72 16.28
N THR A 33 2.46 19.04 16.47
CA THR A 33 1.32 19.88 16.84
C THR A 33 0.28 19.96 15.72
N THR A 34 0.71 19.88 14.46
CA THR A 34 -0.18 19.93 13.29
C THR A 34 -0.97 18.62 13.08
N ASN A 35 -0.33 17.47 13.33
CA ASN A 35 -0.93 16.15 13.08
C ASN A 35 -0.84 15.27 14.34
N PRO A 36 -1.38 15.68 15.49
CA PRO A 36 -1.26 14.91 16.73
C PRO A 36 -2.07 13.62 16.63
N GLY A 37 -1.49 12.50 17.05
CA GLY A 37 -2.21 11.22 17.13
C GLY A 37 -2.40 10.48 15.79
N MET A 38 -2.17 11.14 14.64
CA MET A 38 -2.24 10.51 13.33
C MET A 38 -1.20 9.41 13.17
N LYS A 39 -1.59 8.28 12.55
CA LYS A 39 -0.71 7.12 12.36
C LYS A 39 -0.09 7.11 10.97
N PHE A 40 1.19 6.80 10.87
CA PHE A 40 1.93 6.71 9.62
C PHE A 40 2.90 5.54 9.61
N TYR A 41 3.20 5.01 8.42
CA TYR A 41 4.35 4.15 8.19
C TYR A 41 5.52 4.99 7.72
N GLY A 42 6.71 4.74 8.28
CA GLY A 42 7.92 5.45 7.89
C GLY A 42 9.13 4.54 7.89
N CYS A 43 10.21 4.94 7.19
CA CYS A 43 11.46 4.18 7.18
C CYS A 43 11.92 3.85 8.61
N THR A 44 12.43 2.63 8.86
CA THR A 44 13.00 2.26 10.18
C THR A 44 14.13 3.19 10.60
N LYS A 45 14.88 3.72 9.62
CA LYS A 45 15.96 4.69 9.80
C LYS A 45 15.47 6.15 9.82
N TYR A 46 14.16 6.39 9.98
CA TYR A 46 13.56 7.72 10.06
C TYR A 46 14.25 8.59 11.11
N LYS A 47 14.51 9.86 10.78
CA LYS A 47 15.33 10.84 11.52
C LYS A 47 16.85 10.62 11.53
N THR A 48 17.36 9.64 10.79
CA THR A 48 18.81 9.50 10.56
C THR A 48 19.17 9.96 9.15
N LYS A 49 20.47 10.25 8.92
CA LYS A 49 21.01 10.54 7.58
C LYS A 49 20.87 9.37 6.59
N GLN A 50 20.63 8.17 7.10
CA GLN A 50 20.47 6.93 6.32
C GLN A 50 19.00 6.62 6.01
N SER A 51 18.07 7.52 6.36
CA SER A 51 16.66 7.39 6.00
C SER A 51 16.51 7.46 4.49
N CYS A 52 15.78 6.51 3.90
CA CYS A 52 15.41 6.61 2.49
C CYS A 52 14.28 7.63 2.24
N GLY A 53 13.71 8.24 3.29
CA GLY A 53 12.62 9.21 3.20
C GLY A 53 11.23 8.60 2.94
N PHE A 54 11.05 7.29 3.15
CA PHE A 54 9.74 6.67 3.02
C PHE A 54 8.80 7.14 4.14
N PHE A 55 7.60 7.54 3.75
CA PHE A 55 6.53 8.02 4.61
C PHE A 55 5.18 7.85 3.89
N ILE A 56 4.18 7.29 4.57
CA ILE A 56 2.78 7.25 4.10
C ILE A 56 1.84 7.28 5.31
N TRP A 57 0.75 8.02 5.21
CA TRP A 57 -0.28 8.02 6.26
C TRP A 57 -1.05 6.69 6.27
N LEU A 58 -1.50 6.25 7.45
CA LEU A 58 -2.28 5.01 7.55
C LEU A 58 -3.58 5.11 6.76
N ASP A 59 -4.27 6.25 6.83
CA ASP A 59 -5.56 6.44 6.16
C ASP A 59 -5.41 6.40 4.63
N GLU A 60 -4.37 7.07 4.11
CA GLU A 60 -4.03 7.01 2.68
C GLU A 60 -3.74 5.58 2.23
N LEU A 61 -3.00 4.80 3.04
CA LEU A 61 -2.73 3.40 2.74
C LEU A 61 -4.03 2.57 2.66
N LEU A 62 -4.97 2.80 3.58
CA LEU A 62 -6.27 2.13 3.59
C LEU A 62 -7.10 2.52 2.36
N THR A 63 -7.14 3.80 2.00
CA THR A 63 -7.82 4.26 0.77
C THR A 63 -7.25 3.58 -0.48
N ILE A 64 -5.93 3.50 -0.61
CA ILE A 64 -5.30 2.82 -1.75
C ILE A 64 -5.61 1.31 -1.73
N GLN A 65 -5.68 0.69 -0.55
CA GLN A 65 -6.03 -0.72 -0.41
C GLN A 65 -7.49 -0.99 -0.80
N GLU A 66 -8.41 -0.13 -0.40
CA GLU A 66 -9.82 -0.18 -0.79
C GLU A 66 -10.00 -0.01 -2.30
N ALA A 67 -9.28 0.95 -2.90
CA ALA A 67 -9.30 1.17 -4.34
C ALA A 67 -8.76 -0.04 -5.12
N ASP A 68 -7.60 -0.59 -4.73
CA ASP A 68 -7.01 -1.79 -5.34
C ASP A 68 -7.93 -3.02 -5.19
N ARG A 69 -8.55 -3.20 -4.02
CA ARG A 69 -9.54 -4.24 -3.80
C ARG A 69 -10.76 -4.06 -4.71
N SER A 70 -11.27 -2.84 -4.82
CA SER A 70 -12.43 -2.51 -5.64
C SER A 70 -12.14 -2.74 -7.11
N GLN A 71 -10.96 -2.34 -7.58
CA GLN A 71 -10.51 -2.58 -8.96
C GLN A 71 -10.46 -4.08 -9.24
N ARG A 72 -9.81 -4.87 -8.38
CA ARG A 72 -9.75 -6.34 -8.55
C ARG A 72 -11.14 -6.99 -8.61
N ILE A 73 -12.11 -6.46 -7.85
CA ILE A 73 -13.50 -6.93 -7.92
C ILE A 73 -14.14 -6.57 -9.27
N GLN A 74 -13.96 -5.34 -9.75
CA GLN A 74 -14.48 -4.92 -11.06
C GLN A 74 -13.88 -5.74 -12.21
N ASP A 75 -12.57 -5.97 -12.17
CA ASP A 75 -11.83 -6.77 -13.16
C ASP A 75 -12.34 -8.22 -13.17
N ALA A 76 -12.49 -8.84 -11.99
CA ALA A 76 -12.96 -10.22 -11.86
C ALA A 76 -14.41 -10.40 -12.31
N LEU A 77 -15.24 -9.37 -12.16
CA LEU A 77 -16.61 -9.35 -12.65
C LEU A 77 -16.71 -8.96 -14.14
N GLY A 78 -15.60 -8.58 -14.78
CA GLY A 78 -15.58 -8.13 -16.17
C GLY A 78 -16.32 -6.81 -16.40
N LEU A 79 -16.46 -5.97 -15.36
CA LEU A 79 -17.15 -4.68 -15.41
C LEU A 79 -16.17 -3.54 -15.77
N HIS A 80 -15.26 -3.79 -16.71
CA HIS A 80 -14.45 -2.72 -17.25
C HIS A 80 -15.34 -1.81 -18.09
N ARG A 81 -15.39 -0.51 -17.77
CA ARG A 81 -16.02 0.48 -18.66
C ARG A 81 -15.25 0.46 -19.98
N ASP A 82 -15.86 -0.10 -21.02
CA ASP A 82 -15.44 0.07 -22.41
C ASP A 82 -15.64 1.54 -22.82
N GLU A 83 -14.86 2.46 -22.26
CA GLU A 83 -14.73 3.82 -22.78
C GLU A 83 -13.47 3.88 -23.64
N GLU A 84 -13.70 3.67 -24.95
CA GLU A 84 -12.98 4.19 -26.13
C GLU A 84 -12.86 3.13 -27.24
N ARG A 85 -14.01 2.78 -27.83
CA ARG A 85 -14.06 2.39 -29.26
C ARG A 85 -15.21 3.11 -29.96
N GLN A 86 -14.99 4.39 -30.24
CA GLN A 86 -15.65 5.26 -31.22
C GLN A 86 -14.86 6.57 -31.11
N THR A 87 -14.05 7.00 -32.07
CA THR A 87 -14.02 6.85 -33.53
C THR A 87 -12.60 6.99 -34.06
#